data_AF-A0A2P2G1T2-F1
#
_entry.id   AF-A0A2P2G1T2-F1
#
_cell.length_a   1.000
_cell.length_b   1.000
_cell.length_c   1.000
_cell.angle_alpha   90.00
_cell.angle_beta   90.00
_cell.angle_gamma   90.00
#
_symmetry.space_group_name_H-M   'P 1'
#
loop_
_entity.id
_entity.type
_entity.pdbx_description
1 polymer ?
#
loop_
_entity_poly.entity_id
_entity_poly.type
_entity_poly.pdbx_seq_one_letter_code
_entity_poly.pdbx_strand_id
1 'polypeptide(L)' 'MTIDRLFVPAAFCGLVATMPPASATPFERLDWLDRTVDQLRGQVRGPHGLSALRLVEAINQVRHATHDEFASAA' A
#
# COMPACT_ATOMS: atom_id res chain seq x y z
N MET A 1 20.29 -7.76 5.41
CA MET A 1 18.83 -7.61 5.27
C MET A 1 18.53 -6.12 5.43
N THR A 2 18.46 -5.40 4.31
CA THR A 2 18.21 -3.96 4.32
C THR A 2 16.74 -3.77 4.68
N ILE A 3 16.46 -3.22 5.86
CA ILE A 3 15.10 -2.77 6.17
C ILE A 3 14.91 -1.52 5.34
N ASP A 4 14.28 -1.64 4.18
CA ASP A 4 13.81 -0.48 3.42
C ASP A 4 12.82 0.29 4.30
N ARG A 5 13.29 1.40 4.86
CA ARG A 5 12.48 2.24 5.73
C ARG A 5 11.57 3.09 4.86
N LEU A 6 10.30 2.71 4.77
CA LEU A 6 9.27 3.51 4.13
C LEU A 6 8.93 4.72 5.02
N PHE A 7 9.21 5.93 4.55
CA PHE A 7 8.75 7.15 5.21
C PHE A 7 7.26 7.37 4.90
N VAL A 8 6.41 7.13 5.89
CA VAL A 8 4.97 7.37 5.80
C VAL A 8 4.61 8.66 6.52
N PRO A 9 4.00 9.65 5.84
CA PRO A 9 3.49 10.86 6.51
C PRO A 9 2.52 10.49 7.64
N ALA A 10 2.60 11.20 8.77
CA ALA A 10 1.83 10.88 9.98
C ALA A 10 0.31 10.78 9.73
N ALA A 11 -0.21 11.60 8.80
CA ALA A 11 -1.61 11.57 8.39
C ALA A 11 -2.08 10.21 7.81
N PHE A 12 -1.14 9.39 7.31
CA PHE A 12 -1.42 8.08 6.71
C PHE A 12 -0.95 6.91 7.60
N CYS A 13 -0.39 7.18 8.79
CA CYS A 13 0.07 6.15 9.72
C CYS A 13 -1.03 5.13 10.03
N GLY A 14 -2.26 5.59 10.27
CA GLY A 14 -3.40 4.71 10.55
C GLY A 14 -3.76 3.78 9.39
N LEU A 15 -3.53 4.20 8.14
CA LEU A 15 -3.78 3.38 6.96
C LEU A 15 -2.77 2.23 6.89
N VAL A 16 -1.48 2.55 7.07
CA VAL A 16 -0.40 1.56 7.02
C VAL A 16 -0.30 0.68 8.26
N ALA A 17 -0.83 1.13 9.41
CA ALA A 17 -0.78 0.38 10.66
C ALA A 17 -1.56 -0.95 10.61
N THR A 18 -2.52 -1.06 9.68
CA THR A 18 -3.32 -2.27 9.46
C THR A 18 -2.69 -3.25 8.46
N MET A 19 -1.45 -2.99 8.03
CA MET A 19 -0.75 -3.82 7.06
C MET A 19 -0.67 -5.28 7.54
N PRO A 20 -1.11 -6.25 6.72
CA PRO A 20 -0.98 -7.66 7.05
C PRO A 20 0.51 -8.05 7.15
N PRO A 21 0.83 -9.08 7.96
CA PRO A 21 2.21 -9.56 8.05
C PRO A 21 2.68 -10.08 6.70
N ALA A 22 4.00 -10.06 6.46
CA ALA A 22 4.58 -10.56 5.21
C ALA A 22 4.31 -12.05 4.95
N SER A 23 3.94 -12.81 5.98
CA SER A 23 3.52 -14.21 5.89
C SER A 23 2.05 -14.42 5.51
N ALA A 24 1.26 -13.35 5.38
CA ALA A 24 -0.14 -13.43 4.95
C ALA A 24 -0.23 -13.92 3.50
N THR A 25 -1.38 -14.48 3.13
CA THR A 25 -1.60 -14.98 1.78
C THR A 25 -1.47 -13.84 0.75
N PRO A 26 -1.06 -14.13 -0.50
CA PRO A 26 -1.00 -13.09 -1.53
C PRO A 26 -2.35 -12.39 -1.76
N PHE A 27 -3.47 -13.11 -1.59
CA PHE A 27 -4.82 -12.56 -1.65
C PHE A 27 -5.08 -11.52 -0.55
N GLU A 28 -4.78 -11.83 0.71
CA GLU A 28 -4.95 -10.90 1.83
C GLU A 28 -4.07 -9.65 1.67
N ARG A 29 -2.84 -9.83 1.17
CA ARG A 29 -1.92 -8.72 0.88
C ARG A 29 -2.50 -7.82 -0.22
N LEU A 30 -3.00 -8.40 -1.31
CA LEU A 30 -3.62 -7.65 -2.42
C LEU A 30 -4.88 -6.90 -1.99
N ASP A 31 -5.78 -7.55 -1.26
CA ASP A 31 -7.02 -6.94 -0.79
C ASP A 31 -6.74 -5.76 0.17
N TRP A 32 -5.73 -5.88 1.02
CA TRP A 32 -5.28 -4.74 1.84
C TRP A 32 -4.67 -3.60 1.00
N LEU A 33 -3.84 -3.92 0.01
CA LEU A 33 -3.24 -2.92 -0.90
C LEU A 33 -4.33 -2.17 -1.68
N ASP A 34 -5.35 -2.88 -2.18
CA ASP A 34 -6.50 -2.30 -2.89
C ASP A 34 -7.27 -1.31 -2.01
N ARG A 35 -7.66 -1.74 -0.81
CA ARG A 35 -8.40 -0.89 0.14
C ARG A 35 -7.58 0.34 0.54
N THR A 36 -6.27 0.19 0.70
CA THR A 36 -5.38 1.29 1.06
C THR A 36 -5.27 2.32 -0.07
N VAL A 37 -5.16 1.88 -1.33
CA VAL A 37 -5.12 2.78 -2.50
C VAL A 37 -6.42 3.57 -2.62
N ASP A 38 -7.58 2.94 -2.45
CA ASP A 38 -8.87 3.63 -2.55
C ASP A 38 -9.07 4.68 -1.45
N GLN A 39 -8.64 4.37 -0.22
CA GLN A 39 -8.67 5.35 0.87
C GLN A 39 -7.73 6.54 0.61
N LEU A 40 -6.52 6.29 0.09
CA LEU A 40 -5.58 7.36 -0.27
C LEU A 40 -6.09 8.21 -1.42
N ARG A 41 -6.74 7.63 -2.42
CA ARG A 41 -7.40 8.36 -3.52
C ARG A 41 -8.45 9.33 -2.99
N GLY A 42 -9.20 8.94 -1.95
CA GLY A 42 -10.12 9.83 -1.25
C GLY A 42 -9.44 11.05 -0.60
N GLN A 43 -8.18 10.91 -0.19
CA GLN A 43 -7.38 11.99 0.44
C GLN A 43 -6.69 12.91 -0.58
N VAL A 44 -6.71 12.59 -1.88
CA VAL A 44 -6.05 13.40 -2.94
C VAL A 44 -6.62 14.83 -3.02
N ARG A 45 -7.91 15.01 -2.73
CA ARG A 45 -8.55 16.33 -2.72
C ARG A 45 -8.33 17.10 -1.41
N GLY A 46 -7.65 16.50 -0.44
CA GLY A 46 -7.42 17.06 0.89
C GLY A 46 -6.09 17.84 1.02
N PRO A 47 -5.79 18.37 2.22
CA PRO A 47 -4.59 19.15 2.50
C PRO A 47 -3.27 18.38 2.32
N HIS A 48 -3.34 17.05 2.22
CA HIS A 48 -2.20 16.16 2.01
C HIS A 48 -2.20 15.50 0.63
N GLY A 49 -2.92 16.08 -0.35
CA GLY A 49 -3.18 15.45 -1.65
C GLY A 49 -1.93 15.03 -2.43
N LEU A 50 -0.87 15.85 -2.43
CA LEU A 50 0.39 15.50 -3.09
C LEU A 50 1.09 14.32 -2.41
N SER A 51 1.06 14.26 -1.08
CA SER A 51 1.60 13.15 -0.31
C SER A 51 0.78 11.87 -0.52
N ALA A 52 -0.55 11.99 -0.63
CA ALA A 52 -1.44 10.88 -0.95
C ALA A 52 -1.12 10.32 -2.35
N LEU A 53 -0.93 11.16 -3.37
CA LEU A 53 -0.55 10.74 -4.72
C LEU A 53 0.77 9.96 -4.74
N ARG A 54 1.82 10.51 -4.11
CA ARG A 54 3.14 9.84 -4.04
C ARG A 54 3.06 8.49 -3.33
N LEU A 55 2.27 8.41 -2.25
CA LEU A 55 2.09 7.16 -1.52
C LEU A 55 1.28 6.13 -2.32
N VAL A 56 0.28 6.57 -3.08
CA VAL A 56 -0.47 5.72 -4.02
C VAL A 56 0.46 5.12 -5.08
N GLU A 57 1.38 5.91 -5.65
CA GLU A 57 2.35 5.40 -6.62
C GLU A 57 3.25 4.33 -6.02
N ALA A 58 3.80 4.56 -4.83
CA ALA A 58 4.64 3.58 -4.13
C ALA A 58 3.87 2.28 -3.82
N ILE A 59 2.63 2.40 -3.34
CA ILE A 59 1.79 1.24 -3.03
C ILE A 59 1.40 0.49 -4.32
N ASN A 60 1.16 1.19 -5.43
CA ASN A 60 0.87 0.55 -6.71
C ASN A 60 2.04 -0.28 -7.25
N GLN A 61 3.29 0.12 -6.99
CA GLN A 61 4.46 -0.69 -7.35
C GLN A 61 4.45 -2.01 -6.58
N VAL A 62 4.20 -1.96 -5.27
CA VAL A 62 4.09 -3.17 -4.42
C VAL A 62 2.89 -4.03 -4.84
N ARG A 63 1.75 -3.40 -5.15
CA ARG A 63 0.54 -4.06 -5.64
C ARG A 63 0.77 -4.79 -6.96
N HIS A 64 1.48 -4.17 -7.90
CA HIS A 64 1.82 -4.81 -9.18
C HIS A 64 2.69 -6.05 -8.97
N ALA A 65 3.76 -5.92 -8.17
CA ALA A 65 4.62 -7.05 -7.83
C ALA A 65 3.87 -8.18 -7.09
N THR A 66 2.93 -7.84 -6.21
CA THR A 66 2.12 -8.84 -5.49
C THR A 66 1.10 -9.51 -6.41
N HIS A 67 0.59 -8.81 -7.42
CA HIS A 67 -0.26 -9.39 -8.46
C HIS A 67 0.51 -10.42 -9.30
N ASP A 68 1.75 -10.12 -9.67
CA ASP A 68 2.60 -11.06 -10.41
C ASP A 68 2.92 -12.31 -9.57
N GLU A 69 3.15 -12.15 -8.27
CA GLU A 69 3.33 -13.25 -7.31
C GLU A 69 2.06 -14.12 -7.24
N PHE A 70 0.88 -13.52 -7.11
CA PHE A 70 -0.38 -14.24 -7.07
C PHE A 70 -0.68 -14.97 -8.39
N ALA A 71 -0.43 -14.33 -9.52
CA ALA A 71 -0.63 -14.92 -10.85
C ALA A 71 0.35 -16.08 -11.13
N SER A 72 1.55 -16.04 -10.55
CA SER A 72 2.55 -17.12 -10.66
C SER A 72 2.31 -18.28 -9.70
N ALA A 73 1.51 -18.08 -8.65
CA ALA A 73 1.18 -19.08 -7.64
C ALA A 73 -0.13 -19.83 -7.93
N ALA A 74 -0.89 -19.40 -8.95
CA ALA A 74 -2.13 -20.01 -9.43
C ALA A 74 -1.87 -21.01 -10.57
#